data_AF-A0A529V1W5-F1
#
_entry.id   AF-A0A529V1W5-F1
#
_cell.length_a   1.000
_cell.length_b   1.000
_cell.length_c   1.000
_cell.angle_alpha   90.00
_cell.angle_beta   90.00
_cell.angle_gamma   90.00
#
_symmetry.space_group_name_H-M   'P 1'
#
loop_
_entity.id
_entity.type
_entity.pdbx_description
1 polymer ?
#
loop_
_entity_poly.entity_id
_entity_poly.type
_entity_poly.pdbx_seq_one_letter_code
_entity_poly.pdbx_strand_id
1 'polypeptide(L)'
;EKFAADAGLSLGPALENFSARAKAIEAHGLSSAQIRYDAAFGRPLDYYTGLVFEIAVQGGDRPLVGGGRYDRLLTLLGAKKPIPGVGFSVWLDRIEALRENAK
;
A
#
# COMPACT_ATOMS: atom_id res chain seq x y z
N GLU A 1 11.88 -17.75 -7.72
CA GLU A 1 11.14 -18.90 -8.27
C GLU A 1 11.45 -20.23 -7.58
N LYS A 2 12.73 -20.59 -7.37
CA LYS A 2 13.11 -21.84 -6.68
C LYS A 2 12.43 -22.07 -5.33
N PHE A 3 12.45 -21.10 -4.41
CA PHE A 3 11.77 -21.19 -3.11
C PHE A 3 10.26 -21.47 -3.23
N ALA A 4 9.58 -20.83 -4.17
CA ALA A 4 8.13 -20.99 -4.35
C ALA A 4 7.79 -22.41 -4.85
N ALA A 5 8.59 -22.92 -5.79
CA ALA A 5 8.45 -24.29 -6.29
C ALA A 5 8.73 -25.33 -5.19
N ASP A 6 9.82 -25.15 -4.43
CA ASP A 6 10.21 -26.05 -3.34
C ASP A 6 9.16 -26.08 -2.20
N ALA A 7 8.45 -24.97 -1.98
CA ALA A 7 7.40 -24.84 -0.98
C ALA A 7 5.98 -25.16 -1.49
N GLY A 8 5.81 -25.51 -2.77
CA GLY A 8 4.49 -25.73 -3.38
C GLY A 8 3.61 -24.46 -3.44
N LEU A 9 4.21 -23.28 -3.38
CA LEU A 9 3.52 -21.99 -3.37
C LEU A 9 3.42 -21.39 -4.79
N SER A 10 2.24 -20.91 -5.16
CA SER A 10 2.05 -20.14 -6.39
C SER A 10 2.24 -18.65 -6.12
N LEU A 11 3.47 -18.16 -6.31
CA LEU A 11 3.80 -16.74 -6.13
C LEU A 11 3.89 -15.94 -7.44
N GLY A 12 3.86 -16.59 -8.61
CA GLY A 12 4.11 -15.97 -9.92
C GLY A 12 3.30 -14.69 -10.15
N PRO A 13 1.95 -14.76 -10.18
CA PRO A 13 1.12 -13.58 -10.41
C PRO A 13 1.29 -12.47 -9.37
N ALA A 14 1.56 -12.82 -8.11
CA ALA A 14 1.79 -11.85 -7.05
C ALA A 14 3.12 -11.11 -7.24
N LEU A 15 4.19 -11.83 -7.60
CA LEU A 15 5.51 -11.27 -7.89
C LEU A 15 5.50 -10.41 -9.16
N GLU A 16 4.78 -10.84 -10.19
CA GLU A 16 4.59 -10.08 -11.42
C GLU A 16 3.87 -8.75 -11.14
N ASN A 17 2.76 -8.80 -10.40
CA ASN A 17 2.02 -7.60 -10.00
C ASN A 17 2.84 -6.66 -9.12
N PHE A 18 3.66 -7.21 -8.22
CA PHE A 18 4.59 -6.45 -7.39
C PHE A 18 5.67 -5.76 -8.26
N SER A 19 6.31 -6.52 -9.15
CA SER A 19 7.37 -6.03 -10.04
C SER A 19 6.85 -4.93 -10.99
N ALA A 20 5.68 -5.14 -11.59
CA ALA A 20 5.04 -4.15 -12.45
C ALA A 20 4.76 -2.84 -11.70
N ARG A 21 4.35 -2.93 -10.44
CA ARG A 21 4.08 -1.77 -9.59
C ARG A 21 5.37 -1.04 -9.19
N ALA A 22 6.42 -1.77 -8.80
CA ALA A 22 7.71 -1.17 -8.47
C ALA A 22 8.27 -0.37 -9.65
N LYS A 23 8.24 -0.97 -10.86
CA LYS A 23 8.64 -0.29 -12.10
C LYS A 23 7.80 0.95 -12.39
N ALA A 24 6.49 0.86 -12.20
CA ALA A 24 5.60 2.01 -12.39
C ALA A 24 5.93 3.15 -11.42
N ILE A 25 6.25 2.85 -10.17
CA ILE A 25 6.63 3.86 -9.16
C ILE A 25 7.96 4.54 -9.54
N GLU A 26 8.97 3.75 -9.95
CA GLU A 26 10.25 4.28 -10.42
C GLU A 26 10.07 5.18 -11.65
N ALA A 27 9.20 4.79 -12.59
CA ALA A 27 8.88 5.59 -13.77
C ALA A 27 8.22 6.95 -13.44
N HIS A 28 7.64 7.10 -12.25
CA HIS A 28 7.09 8.38 -11.75
C HIS A 28 8.12 9.19 -10.93
N GLY A 29 9.40 8.81 -10.95
CA GLY A 29 10.48 9.57 -10.31
C GLY A 29 10.63 9.32 -8.81
N LEU A 30 9.95 8.32 -8.26
CA LEU A 30 10.11 7.91 -6.86
C LEU A 30 11.18 6.82 -6.77
N SER A 31 12.22 7.06 -5.97
CA SER A 31 13.29 6.08 -5.79
C SER A 31 12.81 4.88 -4.98
N SER A 32 13.15 3.66 -5.43
CA SER A 32 12.89 2.43 -4.68
C SER A 32 13.60 2.42 -3.32
N ALA A 33 14.65 3.22 -3.13
CA ALA A 33 15.31 3.40 -1.82
C ALA A 33 14.41 4.08 -0.77
N GLN A 34 13.37 4.79 -1.19
CA GLN A 34 12.40 5.44 -0.30
C GLN A 34 11.21 4.53 0.04
N ILE A 35 11.17 3.30 -0.52
CA ILE A 35 10.05 2.37 -0.40
C ILE A 35 10.52 1.14 0.36
N ARG A 36 9.93 0.92 1.54
CA ARG A 36 10.12 -0.31 2.29
C ARG A 36 8.97 -1.27 1.98
N TYR A 37 9.29 -2.43 1.41
CA TYR A 37 8.34 -3.52 1.28
C TYR A 37 8.29 -4.36 2.57
N ASP A 38 7.10 -4.82 2.93
CA ASP A 38 6.86 -5.64 4.10
C ASP A 38 5.72 -6.62 3.80
N ALA A 39 6.03 -7.92 3.78
CA ALA A 39 5.04 -8.96 3.47
C ALA A 39 4.07 -9.21 4.63
N ALA A 40 4.43 -8.84 5.86
CA ALA A 40 3.57 -8.94 7.04
C ALA A 40 2.69 -7.69 7.23
N PHE A 41 2.90 -6.67 6.41
CA PHE A 41 2.13 -5.43 6.47
C PHE A 41 0.74 -5.62 5.86
N GLY A 42 -0.26 -5.55 6.73
CA GLY A 42 -1.67 -5.56 6.37
C GLY A 42 -2.46 -4.66 7.31
N ARG A 43 -3.67 -4.29 6.91
CA ARG A 43 -4.60 -3.57 7.78
C ARG A 43 -5.63 -4.54 8.35
N PRO A 44 -6.16 -4.28 9.56
CA PRO A 44 -7.23 -5.10 10.14
C PRO A 44 -8.55 -5.04 9.34
N LEU A 45 -8.66 -4.12 8.39
CA LEU A 45 -9.86 -3.90 7.59
C LEU A 45 -9.80 -4.77 6.32
N ASP A 46 -10.68 -5.76 6.23
CA ASP A 46 -10.77 -6.75 5.14
C ASP A 46 -11.36 -6.19 3.81
N TYR A 47 -11.52 -4.86 3.70
CA TYR A 47 -12.01 -4.26 2.46
C TYR A 47 -10.89 -4.03 1.43
N TYR A 48 -9.61 -4.08 1.82
CA TYR A 48 -8.50 -3.96 0.88
C TYR A 48 -8.33 -5.22 0.04
N THR A 49 -8.10 -5.06 -1.26
CA THR A 49 -8.08 -6.14 -2.26
C THR A 49 -6.75 -6.24 -3.02
N GLY A 50 -5.78 -5.42 -2.66
CA GLY A 50 -4.51 -5.34 -3.38
C GLY A 50 -3.46 -4.55 -2.60
N LEU A 51 -2.78 -3.62 -3.26
CA LEU A 51 -1.77 -2.77 -2.62
C LEU A 51 -2.36 -2.06 -1.41
N VAL A 52 -1.65 -2.14 -0.29
CA VAL A 52 -1.85 -1.30 0.89
C VAL A 52 -0.53 -0.58 1.16
N PHE A 53 -0.59 0.68 1.57
CA PHE A 53 0.60 1.48 1.84
C PHE A 53 0.38 2.46 2.99
N GLU A 54 1.51 2.88 3.55
CA GLU A 54 1.63 3.99 4.48
C GLU A 54 2.79 4.89 4.06
N ILE A 55 2.65 6.18 4.35
CA ILE A 55 3.74 7.16 4.21
C ILE A 55 4.00 7.73 5.59
N ALA A 56 5.26 7.71 6.01
CA ALA A 56 5.71 8.22 7.31
C ALA A 56 7.02 8.99 7.14
N VAL A 57 7.37 9.79 8.14
CA VAL A 57 8.71 10.38 8.23
C VAL A 57 9.70 9.29 8.60
N GLN A 58 10.91 9.36 8.07
CA GLN A 58 11.99 8.46 8.44
C GLN A 58 12.25 8.54 9.96
N GLY A 59 12.19 7.39 10.64
CA GLY A 59 12.32 7.32 12.11
C GLY A 59 11.08 7.77 12.89
N GLY A 60 9.96 8.05 12.21
CA GLY A 60 8.70 8.39 12.87
C GLY A 60 7.90 7.15 13.27
N ASP A 61 7.24 7.22 14.43
CA ASP A 61 6.49 6.09 15.01
C ASP A 61 5.06 5.95 14.46
N ARG A 62 4.58 6.95 13.71
CA ARG A 62 3.19 7.00 13.22
C ARG A 62 3.12 7.36 11.74
N PRO A 63 2.24 6.72 10.96
CA PRO A 63 2.02 7.09 9.57
C PRO A 63 1.33 8.45 9.45
N LEU A 64 1.66 9.20 8.39
CA LEU A 64 1.02 10.47 8.00
C LEU A 64 -0.03 10.27 6.92
N VAL A 65 0.14 9.24 6.09
CA VAL A 65 -0.81 8.85 5.05
C VAL A 65 -1.02 7.35 5.12
N GLY A 66 -2.26 6.92 4.93
CA GLY A 66 -2.62 5.51 4.84
C GLY A 66 -3.57 5.28 3.68
N GLY A 67 -3.30 4.28 2.86
CA GLY A 67 -4.09 4.06 1.66
C GLY A 67 -3.96 2.67 1.08
N GLY A 68 -4.65 2.45 -0.03
CA GLY A 68 -4.61 1.19 -0.75
C GLY A 68 -5.75 1.00 -1.73
N ARG A 69 -5.76 -0.16 -2.38
CA ARG A 69 -6.78 -0.59 -3.33
C ARG A 69 -7.89 -1.39 -2.64
N TYR A 70 -9.14 -1.06 -2.92
CA TYR A 70 -10.35 -1.57 -2.24
C TYR A 70 -11.49 -1.87 -3.22
N ASP A 71 -11.26 -2.77 -4.17
CA ASP A 71 -12.21 -3.05 -5.27
C ASP A 71 -13.54 -3.67 -4.81
N ARG A 72 -13.58 -4.27 -3.61
CA ARG A 72 -14.79 -4.90 -3.05
C ARG A 72 -15.66 -3.94 -2.26
N LEU A 73 -15.13 -2.79 -1.84
CA LEU A 73 -15.80 -1.91 -0.89
C LEU A 73 -17.17 -1.45 -1.39
N LEU A 74 -17.25 -1.00 -2.65
CA LEU A 74 -18.48 -0.46 -3.21
C LEU A 74 -19.55 -1.54 -3.38
N THR A 75 -19.15 -2.76 -3.73
CA THR A 75 -20.04 -3.93 -3.78
C THR A 75 -20.58 -4.26 -2.39
N LEU A 76 -19.73 -4.24 -1.35
CA LEU A 76 -20.15 -4.44 0.04
C LEU A 76 -21.16 -3.37 0.52
N LEU A 77 -21.12 -2.17 -0.08
CA LEU A 77 -22.04 -1.07 0.18
C LEU A 77 -23.28 -1.05 -0.73
N GLY A 78 -23.49 -2.08 -1.56
CA GLY A 78 -24.71 -2.25 -2.36
C GLY A 78 -24.60 -1.85 -3.84
N ALA A 79 -23.39 -1.61 -4.36
CA ALA A 79 -23.22 -1.40 -5.80
C ALA A 79 -23.64 -2.65 -6.60
N LYS A 80 -24.46 -2.45 -7.64
CA LYS A 80 -24.97 -3.53 -8.49
C LYS A 80 -23.90 -4.19 -9.38
N LYS A 81 -22.76 -3.54 -9.56
CA LYS A 81 -21.62 -4.02 -10.34
C LYS A 81 -20.34 -3.75 -9.55
N PRO A 82 -19.29 -4.58 -9.70
CA PRO A 82 -17.99 -4.30 -9.12
C PRO A 82 -17.45 -2.94 -9.60
N ILE A 83 -17.01 -2.10 -8.65
CA ILE A 83 -16.39 -0.80 -8.93
C ILE A 83 -15.01 -0.79 -8.28
N PRO A 84 -13.92 -0.89 -9.06
CA PRO A 84 -12.56 -0.77 -8.56
C PRO A 84 -12.34 0.57 -7.84
N GLY A 85 -11.61 0.53 -6.73
CA GLY A 85 -11.37 1.70 -5.90
C GLY A 85 -9.93 1.77 -5.41
N VAL A 86 -9.35 2.96 -5.40
CA VAL A 86 -8.03 3.23 -4.80
C VAL A 86 -8.06 4.64 -4.22
N GLY A 87 -7.40 4.81 -3.07
CA GLY A 87 -7.37 6.09 -2.38
C GLY A 87 -6.55 6.03 -1.10
N PHE A 88 -6.51 7.16 -0.42
CA PHE A 88 -5.77 7.34 0.82
C PHE A 88 -6.42 8.39 1.71
N SER A 89 -6.10 8.34 3.00
CA SER A 89 -6.42 9.35 4.00
C SER A 89 -5.14 9.98 4.54
N VAL A 90 -5.23 11.24 4.94
CA VAL A 90 -4.10 12.02 5.48
C VAL A 90 -4.45 12.48 6.90
N TRP A 91 -3.52 12.32 7.84
CA TRP A 91 -3.67 12.82 9.21
C TRP A 91 -3.07 14.23 9.33
N LEU A 92 -3.91 15.25 9.18
CA LEU A 92 -3.49 16.66 9.19
C LEU A 92 -2.92 17.11 10.53
N ASP A 93 -3.46 16.60 11.64
CA ASP A 93 -2.98 16.83 13.00
C ASP A 93 -1.51 16.39 13.16
N ARG A 94 -1.15 15.24 12.59
CA ARG A 94 0.23 14.72 12.66
C ARG A 94 1.19 15.53 11.79
N ILE A 95 0.72 15.99 10.62
CA ILE A 95 1.51 16.85 9.74
C ILE A 95 1.77 18.19 10.42
N GLU A 96 0.76 18.80 11.03
CA GLU A 96 0.92 20.09 11.71
C GLU A 96 1.89 19.99 12.89
N ALA A 97 1.78 18.95 13.73
CA ALA A 97 2.70 18.73 14.85
C ALA A 97 4.16 18.59 14.40
N LEU A 98 4.41 17.92 13.26
CA LEU A 98 5.76 17.83 12.69
C LEU A 98 6.26 19.19 12.19
N ARG A 99 5.37 20.00 11.61
CA ARG A 99 5.69 21.33 11.10
C ARG A 99 6.03 22.32 12.22
N GLU A 100 5.39 22.18 13.38
CA GLU A 100 5.70 22.96 14.58
C GLU A 100 7.06 22.57 15.18
N ASN A 101 7.34 21.27 15.30
CA ASN A 101 8.62 20.77 15.85
C ASN A 101 9.83 21.03 14.95
N ALA A 102 9.61 21.32 13.66
CA ALA A 102 10.65 21.65 12.70
C ALA A 102 11.03 23.15 12.68
N LYS A 103 10.32 23.99 13.44
CA LYS A 103 10.68 25.40 13.66
C LYS A 103 11.68 25.52 14.81
#